data_AF-A0A7X6PDT9-F1
#
_entry.id   AF-A0A7X6PDT9-F1
#
_cell.length_a   1.000
_cell.length_b   1.000
_cell.length_c   1.000
_cell.angle_alpha   90.00
_cell.angle_beta   90.00
_cell.angle_gamma   90.00
#
_symmetry.space_group_name_H-M   'P 1'
#
loop_
_entity.id
_entity.type
_entity.pdbx_description
1 polymer ?
#
loop_
_entity_poly.entity_id
_entity_poly.type
_entity_poly.pdbx_seq_one_letter_code
_entity_poly.pdbx_strand_id
1 'polypeptide(L)'
;MELKEVTVERLTSQCRDLGKKYELLRVDYEQIKDLYSSKPSFENHKKLHAIHSMLIQCLEELSDSQNKLIEAYWSYFGVRHWQFRSVRTESGIMRA
;
A
#
# COMPACT_ATOMS: atom_id res chain seq x y z
N MET A 1 11.00 -23.88 10.47
CA MET A 1 10.21 -22.97 9.63
C MET A 1 11.07 -22.61 8.44
N GLU A 2 10.59 -22.84 7.23
CA GLU A 2 11.39 -22.56 6.03
C GLU A 2 11.55 -21.03 5.86
N LEU A 3 12.72 -20.58 5.37
CA LEU A 3 13.04 -19.15 5.21
C LEU A 3 11.95 -18.37 4.43
N LYS A 4 11.28 -19.04 3.49
CA LYS A 4 10.19 -18.48 2.69
C LYS A 4 8.93 -18.23 3.52
N GLU A 5 8.57 -19.15 4.42
CA GLU A 5 7.40 -19.00 5.31
C GLU A 5 7.58 -17.80 6.23
N VAL A 6 8.75 -17.69 6.88
CA VAL A 6 9.08 -16.54 7.75
C VAL A 6 8.99 -15.21 6.97
N THR A 7 9.42 -15.21 5.71
CA THR A 7 9.37 -14.01 4.86
C THR A 7 7.93 -13.58 4.56
N VAL A 8 7.06 -14.54 4.22
CA VAL A 8 5.63 -14.31 3.96
C VAL A 8 4.92 -13.82 5.23
N GLU A 9 5.15 -14.45 6.37
CA GLU A 9 4.55 -14.06 7.66
C GLU A 9 4.96 -12.63 8.06
N ARG A 10 6.24 -12.30 7.91
CA ARG A 10 6.76 -10.95 8.19
C ARG A 10 6.11 -9.90 7.30
N LEU A 11 6.07 -10.13 5.99
CA LEU A 11 5.48 -9.19 5.03
C LEU A 11 3.96 -9.05 5.22
N THR A 12 3.28 -10.13 5.60
CA THR A 12 1.85 -10.11 5.97
C THR A 12 1.61 -9.23 7.19
N SER A 13 2.47 -9.36 8.21
CA SER A 13 2.39 -8.54 9.43
C SER A 13 2.65 -7.06 9.11
N GLN A 14 3.68 -6.77 8.31
CA GLN A 14 3.99 -5.42 7.86
C GLN A 14 2.82 -4.77 7.09
N CYS A 15 2.19 -5.50 6.16
CA CYS A 15 1.01 -4.99 5.43
C CYS A 15 -0.15 -4.70 6.39
N ARG A 16 -0.37 -5.56 7.40
CA ARG A 16 -1.42 -5.36 8.40
C ARG A 16 -1.16 -4.10 9.25
N ASP A 17 0.08 -3.90 9.70
CA ASP A 17 0.44 -2.75 10.53
C ASP A 17 0.40 -1.44 9.75
N LEU A 18 0.84 -1.44 8.48
CA LEU A 18 0.66 -0.31 7.57
C LEU A 18 -0.82 -0.01 7.30
N GLY A 19 -1.66 -1.03 7.15
CA GLY A 19 -3.11 -0.85 7.02
C GLY A 19 -3.74 -0.17 8.24
N LYS A 20 -3.32 -0.55 9.46
CA LYS A 20 -3.76 0.13 10.69
C LYS A 20 -3.28 1.58 10.75
N LYS A 21 -2.01 1.82 10.42
CA LYS A 21 -1.42 3.17 10.37
C LYS A 21 -2.17 4.06 9.38
N TYR A 22 -2.50 3.54 8.20
CA TYR A 22 -3.29 4.26 7.20
C TYR A 22 -4.66 4.66 7.73
N GLU A 23 -5.39 3.74 8.37
CA GLU A 23 -6.73 4.06 8.88
C GLU A 23 -6.69 5.10 10.00
N LEU A 24 -5.66 5.06 10.87
CA LEU A 24 -5.45 6.12 11.87
C LEU A 24 -5.23 7.49 11.21
N LEU A 25 -4.32 7.56 10.23
CA LEU A 25 -4.07 8.80 9.49
C LEU A 25 -5.30 9.29 8.73
N ARG A 26 -6.14 8.36 8.23
CA ARG A 26 -7.37 8.70 7.52
C ARG A 26 -8.38 9.36 8.46
N VAL A 27 -8.54 8.82 9.67
CA VAL A 27 -9.39 9.43 10.70
C VAL A 27 -8.87 10.82 11.08
N ASP A 28 -7.56 10.97 11.31
CA ASP A 28 -6.95 12.26 11.62
C ASP A 28 -7.14 13.27 10.47
N TYR A 29 -7.04 12.81 9.21
CA TYR A 29 -7.28 13.63 8.03
C TYR A 29 -8.71 14.14 7.97
N GLU A 30 -9.70 13.29 8.23
CA GLU A 30 -11.11 13.70 8.25
C GLU A 30 -11.37 14.74 9.36
N GLN A 31 -10.82 14.53 10.56
CA GLN A 31 -10.94 15.48 11.66
C GLN A 31 -10.32 16.85 11.33
N ILE A 32 -9.11 16.87 10.75
CA ILE A 32 -8.45 18.13 10.41
C ILE A 32 -9.09 18.80 9.18
N LYS A 33 -9.67 18.02 8.26
CA LYS A 33 -10.46 18.52 7.13
C LYS A 33 -11.69 19.26 7.64
N ASP A 34 -12.44 18.65 8.55
CA ASP A 34 -13.63 19.28 9.16
C ASP A 34 -13.25 20.52 9.99
N LEU A 35 -12.12 20.47 10.72
CA LEU A 35 -11.59 21.64 11.43
C LEU A 35 -11.19 22.76 10.47
N TYR A 36 -10.54 22.43 9.35
CA TYR A 36 -10.16 23.43 8.33
C TYR A 36 -11.39 24.02 7.64
N SER A 37 -12.39 23.21 7.31
CA SER A 37 -13.66 23.67 6.73
C SER A 37 -14.44 24.60 7.67
N SER A 38 -14.45 24.31 8.98
CA SER A 38 -15.11 25.16 9.97
C SER A 38 -14.29 26.40 10.39
N LYS A 39 -12.96 26.29 10.37
CA LYS A 39 -12.01 27.35 10.77
C LYS A 39 -10.83 27.40 9.79
N PRO A 40 -11.00 28.00 8.61
CA PRO A 40 -9.93 28.10 7.62
C PRO A 40 -8.84 29.03 8.16
N SER A 41 -7.66 28.45 8.39
CA SER A 41 -6.46 29.17 8.82
C SER A 41 -5.23 28.53 8.18
N PHE A 42 -4.17 29.32 8.03
CA PHE A 42 -2.90 28.82 7.49
C PHE A 42 -2.35 27.64 8.32
N GLU A 43 -2.49 27.71 9.64
CA GLU A 43 -2.05 26.64 10.55
C GLU A 43 -2.86 25.34 10.33
N ASN A 44 -4.18 25.43 10.20
CA ASN A 44 -5.03 24.27 9.91
C ASN A 44 -4.76 23.70 8.52
N HIS A 45 -4.54 24.56 7.52
CA HIS A 45 -4.12 24.13 6.18
C HIS A 45 -2.79 23.38 6.22
N LYS A 46 -1.80 23.88 6.98
CA LYS A 46 -0.49 23.23 7.13
C LYS A 46 -0.63 21.85 7.77
N LYS A 47 -1.46 21.70 8.80
CA LYS A 47 -1.76 20.41 9.44
C LYS A 47 -2.46 19.44 8.48
N LEU A 48 -3.48 19.91 7.77
CA LEU A 48 -4.19 19.13 6.75
C LEU A 48 -3.23 18.63 5.67
N HIS A 49 -2.36 19.51 5.16
CA HIS A 49 -1.37 19.14 4.16
C HIS A 49 -0.37 18.12 4.70
N ALA A 50 0.13 18.30 5.93
CA ALA A 50 1.06 17.36 6.55
C ALA A 50 0.46 15.95 6.69
N ILE A 51 -0.78 15.84 7.19
CA ILE A 51 -1.46 14.53 7.31
C ILE A 51 -1.71 13.92 5.92
N HIS A 52 -2.10 14.74 4.94
CA HIS A 52 -2.28 14.28 3.56
C HIS A 52 -0.98 13.72 2.96
N SER A 53 0.17 14.38 3.17
CA SER A 53 1.47 13.87 2.75
C SER A 53 1.81 12.54 3.42
N MET A 54 1.53 12.41 4.72
CA MET A 54 1.74 11.15 5.45
C MET A 54 0.84 10.02 4.94
N LEU A 55 -0.40 10.32 4.54
CA LEU A 55 -1.31 9.35 3.92
C LEU A 55 -0.76 8.83 2.60
N ILE A 56 -0.30 9.72 1.72
CA ILE A 56 0.31 9.34 0.43
C ILE A 56 1.51 8.43 0.67
N GLN A 57 2.42 8.84 1.55
CA GLN A 57 3.60 8.02 1.87
C GLN A 57 3.22 6.65 2.43
N CYS A 58 2.22 6.58 3.33
CA CYS A 58 1.76 5.32 3.89
C CYS A 58 1.12 4.40 2.82
N LEU A 59 0.43 4.97 1.82
CA LEU A 59 -0.12 4.22 0.68
C LEU A 59 0.98 3.67 -0.22
N GLU A 60 2.02 4.46 -0.50
CA GLU A 60 3.18 4.02 -1.27
C GLU A 60 3.92 2.87 -0.56
N GLU A 61 4.18 3.01 0.75
CA GLU A 61 4.78 1.96 1.58
C GLU A 61 3.93 0.68 1.61
N LEU A 62 2.60 0.81 1.69
CA LEU A 62 1.68 -0.33 1.67
C LEU A 62 1.69 -1.03 0.32
N SER A 63 1.63 -0.28 -0.79
CA SER A 63 1.68 -0.81 -2.15
C SER A 63 2.97 -1.59 -2.41
N ASP A 64 4.12 -1.02 -2.04
CA ASP A 64 5.41 -1.70 -2.15
C ASP A 64 5.48 -2.97 -1.29
N SER A 65 4.97 -2.91 -0.05
CA SER A 65 4.92 -4.08 0.84
C SER A 65 4.02 -5.18 0.31
N GLN A 66 2.87 -4.82 -0.29
CA GLN A 66 1.94 -5.76 -0.92
C GLN A 66 2.55 -6.42 -2.16
N ASN A 67 3.26 -5.66 -3.00
CA ASN A 67 3.98 -6.21 -4.15
C ASN A 67 5.04 -7.23 -3.70
N LYS A 68 5.84 -6.88 -2.69
CA LYS A 68 6.82 -7.82 -2.09
C LYS A 68 6.16 -9.06 -1.50
N LEU A 69 4.99 -8.91 -0.87
CA LEU A 69 4.24 -10.03 -0.32
C LEU A 69 3.74 -10.97 -1.43
N ILE A 70 3.21 -10.42 -2.53
CA ILE A 70 2.79 -11.19 -3.70
C ILE A 70 3.97 -11.98 -4.29
N GLU A 71 5.11 -11.33 -4.47
CA GLU A 71 6.34 -11.98 -4.96
C GLU A 71 6.81 -13.10 -4.01
N ALA A 72 6.74 -12.87 -2.70
CA ALA A 72 7.08 -13.87 -1.69
C ALA A 72 6.13 -15.09 -1.76
N TYR A 73 4.83 -14.87 -1.91
CA TYR A 73 3.86 -15.96 -2.11
C TYR A 73 4.15 -16.74 -3.38
N TRP A 74 4.45 -16.08 -4.50
CA TRP A 74 4.83 -16.76 -5.74
C TRP A 74 6.08 -17.61 -5.56
N SER A 75 7.12 -17.08 -4.90
CA SER A 75 8.34 -17.82 -4.58
C SER A 75 8.09 -19.02 -3.64
N TYR A 76 7.17 -18.88 -2.69
CA TYR A 76 6.76 -19.95 -1.78
C TYR A 76 6.08 -21.09 -2.53
N PHE A 77 5.09 -20.79 -3.39
CA PHE A 77 4.38 -21.79 -4.19
C PHE A 77 5.14 -22.27 -5.44
N GLY A 78 6.36 -21.78 -5.69
CA GLY A 78 7.17 -22.18 -6.84
C GLY A 78 6.70 -21.59 -8.18
N VAL A 79 5.85 -20.56 -8.17
CA VAL A 79 5.35 -19.86 -9.35
C VAL A 79 6.45 -18.92 -9.87
N ARG A 80 6.83 -19.05 -11.15
CA ARG A 80 7.87 -18.21 -11.75
C ARG A 80 7.25 -17.01 -12.46
N HIS A 81 7.72 -15.80 -12.15
CA HIS A 81 7.23 -14.51 -12.67
C HIS A 81 7.19 -14.38 -14.22
N TRP A 82 7.93 -15.21 -14.97
CA TRP A 82 7.88 -15.22 -16.44
C TRP A 82 6.61 -15.86 -17.02
N GLN A 83 5.89 -16.69 -16.26
CA GLN A 83 4.68 -17.39 -16.72
C GLN A 83 3.49 -16.44 -16.93
N PHE A 84 3.58 -15.19 -16.48
CA PHE A 84 2.55 -14.17 -16.61
C PHE A 84 3.06 -12.86 -17.22
N ARG A 85 4.21 -12.88 -17.91
CA ARG A 85 4.51 -11.75 -18.80
C ARG A 85 3.39 -11.68 -19.82
N SER A 86 2.59 -10.61 -19.78
CA SER A 86 1.72 -10.25 -20.89
C SER A 86 2.59 -10.26 -22.13
N VAL A 87 2.39 -11.28 -22.97
CA VAL A 87 3.00 -11.33 -24.28
C VAL A 87 2.35 -10.17 -25.03
N ARG A 88 3.02 -9.02 -25.07
CA ARG A 88 2.71 -7.98 -26.07
C ARG A 88 3.16 -8.54 -27.42
N THR A 89 2.35 -9.42 -27.98
CA THR A 89 2.28 -9.61 -29.43
C THR A 89 1.39 -8.53 -30.00
N GLU A 90 1.76 -7.99 -31.16
CA GLU A 90 1.12 -6.86 -31.87
C GLU A 90 -0.36 -7.09 -32.27
N SER A 91 -1.02 -8.12 -31.74
CA SER A 91 -2.37 -8.54 -32.14
C SER A 91 -3.22 -8.97 -30.95
N GLY A 92 -3.63 -8.01 -30.12
CA GLY A 92 -4.82 -8.16 -29.27
C GLY A 92 -4.66 -9.06 -28.03
N ILE A 93 -5.13 -8.56 -26.89
CA ILE A 93 -5.09 -9.26 -25.60
C ILE A 93 -6.19 -10.35 -25.61
N MET A 94 -5.81 -11.63 -25.62
CA MET A 94 -6.69 -12.70 -25.14
C MET A 94 -6.46 -12.89 -23.64
N ARG A 95 -7.54 -12.73 -22.86
CA ARG A 95 -7.58 -13.11 -21.45
C ARG A 95 -7.76 -14.63 -21.38
N ALA A 96 -6.89 -15.30 -20.64
CA ALA A 96 -7.13 -16.67 -20.18
C ALA A 96 -8.26 -16.70 -19.16
#